data_AF-A0A925CT53-F1
#
_entry.id   AF-A0A925CT53-F1
#
_cell.length_a   1.000
_cell.length_b   1.000
_cell.length_c   1.000
_cell.angle_alpha   90.00
_cell.angle_beta   90.00
_cell.angle_gamma   90.00
#
_symmetry.space_group_name_H-M   'P 1'
#
loop_
_entity.id
_entity.type
_entity.pdbx_description
1 polymer ?
#
loop_
_entity_poly.entity_id
_entity_poly.type
_entity_poly.pdbx_seq_one_letter_code
_entity_poly.pdbx_strand_id
1 'polypeptide(L)'
;MSTPNERDEVFVALPDLALGLLPAAEAERLMSIVATSQSLQAELASLRGASNALAHGVPAAPIAADRKAAMRERLMTRAVSVKLDSAESTSTTRTPTGTTVTTPTFSATLKLEPRESRSTPIIREVQIPARLSLVQRISPFLAIAATVAFGLAVFRLQDIMQQRNDAEDALRVATVEATRTSAQLAISDSLIAAMSGANVRVVDMVSTKKLAPGAKMFWDRVANRWTMVTHDLPSAGEGRTYQLWLVTARAEKISAGTFNTDARGRAVVQATYVLAARDLAAIAITEEPTGGSPQPTGTILVAGAATQ
;
A
#
# COMPACT_ATOMS: atom_id res chain seq x y z
N MET A 1 -21.13 -5.19 -42.61
CA MET A 1 -21.23 -3.71 -42.63
C MET A 1 -22.04 -3.33 -41.41
N SER A 2 -21.38 -2.92 -40.32
CA SER A 2 -22.09 -2.49 -39.10
C SER A 2 -22.83 -1.18 -39.37
N THR A 3 -24.05 -1.08 -38.87
CA THR A 3 -24.89 0.11 -39.02
C THR A 3 -24.29 1.28 -38.20
N PRO A 4 -24.57 2.55 -38.55
CA PRO A 4 -24.08 3.70 -37.77
C PRO A 4 -24.43 3.60 -36.28
N ASN A 5 -25.59 3.05 -35.94
CA ASN A 5 -26.07 2.90 -34.57
C ASN A 5 -25.22 1.90 -33.75
N GLU A 6 -24.77 0.79 -34.36
CA GLU A 6 -23.90 -0.18 -33.70
C GLU A 6 -22.51 0.40 -33.38
N ARG A 7 -22.01 1.34 -34.19
CA ARG A 7 -20.70 1.95 -33.93
C ARG A 7 -20.74 2.87 -32.71
N ASP A 8 -21.84 3.58 -32.52
CA ASP A 8 -22.02 4.47 -31.38
C ASP A 8 -22.19 3.64 -30.08
N GLU A 9 -22.95 2.55 -30.12
CA GLU A 9 -23.06 1.61 -28.99
C GLU A 9 -21.71 0.99 -28.62
N VAL A 10 -20.93 0.57 -29.61
CA VAL A 10 -19.57 0.03 -29.37
C VAL A 10 -18.66 1.08 -28.79
N PHE A 11 -18.73 2.33 -29.27
CA PHE A 11 -17.92 3.44 -28.76
C PHE A 11 -18.21 3.71 -27.27
N VAL A 12 -19.48 3.64 -26.86
CA VAL A 12 -19.89 3.77 -25.46
C VAL A 12 -19.36 2.62 -24.58
N ALA A 13 -19.25 1.41 -25.12
CA ALA A 13 -18.77 0.23 -24.39
C ALA A 13 -17.23 0.07 -24.37
N LEU A 14 -16.48 0.89 -25.14
CA LEU A 14 -15.01 0.82 -25.20
C LEU A 14 -14.30 1.01 -23.84
N PRO A 15 -14.72 1.92 -22.93
CA PRO A 15 -14.09 2.06 -21.62
C PRO A 15 -14.19 0.79 -20.78
N ASP A 16 -15.36 0.14 -20.75
CA ASP A 16 -15.58 -1.10 -20.02
C ASP A 16 -14.73 -2.24 -20.60
N LEU A 17 -14.52 -2.22 -21.92
CA LEU A 17 -13.65 -3.18 -22.61
C LEU A 17 -12.17 -2.94 -22.33
N ALA A 18 -11.77 -1.67 -22.20
CA ALA A 18 -10.41 -1.29 -21.84
C ALA A 18 -10.09 -1.69 -20.38
N LEU A 19 -11.06 -1.56 -19.48
CA LEU A 19 -10.95 -1.92 -18.06
C LEU A 19 -11.17 -3.41 -17.78
N GLY A 20 -11.67 -4.18 -18.76
CA GLY A 20 -11.94 -5.60 -18.60
C GLY A 20 -13.18 -5.90 -17.74
N LEU A 21 -14.16 -4.99 -17.71
CA LEU A 21 -15.38 -5.10 -16.91
C LEU A 21 -16.49 -5.87 -17.62
N LEU A 22 -16.36 -6.11 -18.93
CA LEU A 22 -17.34 -6.84 -19.72
C LEU A 22 -17.24 -8.36 -19.54
N PRO A 23 -18.37 -9.08 -19.60
CA PRO A 23 -18.38 -10.54 -19.70
C PRO A 23 -17.59 -11.03 -20.91
N ALA A 24 -16.91 -12.17 -20.79
CA ALA A 24 -16.02 -12.71 -21.84
C ALA A 24 -16.69 -12.81 -23.22
N ALA A 25 -17.94 -13.30 -23.28
CA ALA A 25 -18.70 -13.43 -24.52
C ALA A 25 -19.02 -12.08 -25.19
N GLU A 26 -19.20 -11.02 -24.40
CA GLU A 26 -19.47 -9.68 -24.92
C GLU A 26 -18.18 -8.97 -25.35
N ALA A 27 -17.11 -9.14 -24.59
CA ALA A 27 -15.78 -8.65 -24.94
C ALA A 27 -15.28 -9.23 -26.27
N GLU A 28 -15.48 -10.53 -26.53
CA GLU A 28 -15.12 -11.16 -27.81
C GLU A 28 -15.91 -10.57 -28.99
N ARG A 29 -17.22 -10.34 -28.81
CA ARG A 29 -18.06 -9.69 -29.83
C ARG A 29 -17.58 -8.28 -30.14
N LEU A 30 -17.36 -7.46 -29.12
CA LEU A 30 -16.89 -6.08 -29.31
C LEU A 30 -15.50 -6.03 -29.95
N MET A 31 -14.58 -6.92 -29.53
CA MET A 31 -13.24 -7.02 -30.13
C MET A 31 -13.29 -7.37 -31.62
N SER A 32 -14.26 -8.19 -32.06
CA SER A 32 -14.44 -8.48 -33.48
C SER A 32 -14.82 -7.24 -34.30
N ILE A 33 -15.65 -6.35 -33.74
CA ILE A 33 -16.06 -5.10 -34.37
C ILE A 33 -14.90 -4.10 -34.37
N VAL A 34 -14.20 -3.96 -33.24
CA VAL A 34 -13.01 -3.12 -33.12
C VAL A 34 -11.94 -3.54 -34.13
N ALA A 35 -11.73 -4.84 -34.35
CA ALA A 35 -10.78 -5.35 -35.34
C ALA A 35 -11.05 -4.86 -36.78
N THR A 36 -12.28 -4.43 -37.09
CA THR A 36 -12.65 -3.93 -38.41
C THR A 36 -12.50 -2.41 -38.60
N SER A 37 -12.20 -1.66 -37.54
CA SER A 37 -12.13 -0.19 -37.57
C SER A 37 -10.86 0.36 -36.94
N GLN A 38 -10.04 1.06 -37.73
CA GLN A 38 -8.79 1.66 -37.25
C GLN A 38 -9.01 2.76 -36.20
N SER A 39 -10.10 3.51 -36.27
CA SER A 39 -10.42 4.55 -35.27
C SER A 39 -10.76 3.94 -33.91
N LEU A 40 -11.56 2.86 -33.89
CA LEU A 40 -11.90 2.15 -32.65
C LEU A 40 -10.68 1.46 -32.05
N GLN A 41 -9.76 0.96 -32.88
CA GLN A 41 -8.48 0.40 -32.42
C GLN A 41 -7.60 1.45 -31.75
N ALA A 42 -7.48 2.63 -32.36
CA ALA A 42 -6.71 3.73 -31.80
C ALA A 42 -7.30 4.19 -30.46
N GLU A 43 -8.62 4.31 -30.36
CA GLU A 43 -9.29 4.70 -29.11
C GLU A 43 -9.11 3.64 -28.02
N LEU A 44 -9.34 2.35 -28.32
CA LEU A 44 -9.12 1.28 -27.36
C LEU A 44 -7.66 1.20 -26.88
N ALA A 45 -6.70 1.44 -27.78
CA ALA A 45 -5.29 1.49 -27.45
C ALA A 45 -4.96 2.69 -26.53
N SER A 46 -5.54 3.87 -26.80
CA SER A 46 -5.41 5.05 -25.94
C SER A 46 -6.01 4.81 -24.55
N LEU A 47 -7.22 4.25 -24.48
CA LEU A 47 -7.88 3.93 -23.20
C LEU A 47 -7.04 2.92 -22.38
N ARG A 48 -6.55 1.84 -23.00
CA ARG A 48 -5.67 0.87 -22.33
C ARG A 48 -4.33 1.48 -21.90
N GLY A 49 -3.76 2.35 -22.72
CA GLY A 49 -2.54 3.09 -22.41
C GLY A 49 -2.70 3.97 -21.18
N ALA A 50 -3.79 4.73 -21.12
CA ALA A 50 -4.16 5.54 -19.97
C ALA A 50 -4.42 4.68 -18.72
N SER A 51 -5.21 3.61 -18.81
CA SER A 51 -5.46 2.69 -17.70
C SER A 51 -4.17 2.05 -17.15
N ASN A 52 -3.25 1.66 -18.03
CA ASN A 52 -1.95 1.12 -17.62
C ASN A 52 -1.06 2.18 -16.96
N ALA A 53 -1.01 3.40 -17.50
CA ALA A 53 -0.25 4.49 -16.90
C ALA A 53 -0.76 4.83 -15.49
N LEU A 54 -2.08 4.74 -15.27
CA LEU A 54 -2.69 4.92 -13.96
C LEU A 54 -2.28 3.89 -12.92
N ALA A 55 -2.16 2.62 -13.32
CA ALA A 55 -1.65 1.58 -12.42
C ALA A 55 -0.23 1.91 -11.88
N HIS A 56 0.52 2.77 -12.57
CA HIS A 56 1.84 3.24 -12.14
C HIS A 56 1.83 4.59 -11.42
N GLY A 57 0.73 5.36 -11.50
CA GLY A 57 0.52 6.60 -10.76
C GLY A 57 0.01 6.38 -9.32
N VAL A 58 -0.62 5.23 -9.06
CA VAL A 58 -1.01 4.83 -7.70
C VAL A 58 0.25 4.35 -6.96
N PRO A 59 0.60 4.92 -5.79
CA PRO A 59 1.73 4.44 -5.01
C PRO A 59 1.53 2.98 -4.64
N ALA A 60 2.48 2.13 -5.04
CA ALA A 60 2.41 0.69 -4.79
C ALA A 60 2.12 0.43 -3.30
N ALA A 61 1.08 -0.35 -3.02
CA ALA A 61 0.79 -0.79 -1.67
C ALA A 61 2.05 -1.50 -1.12
N PRO A 62 2.56 -1.14 0.06
CA PRO A 62 3.71 -1.79 0.66
C PRO A 62 3.35 -3.26 0.90
N ILE A 63 3.92 -4.15 0.10
CA ILE A 63 3.88 -5.58 0.36
C ILE A 63 4.96 -5.86 1.40
N ALA A 64 4.58 -6.44 2.54
CA ALA A 64 5.51 -6.88 3.58
C ALA A 64 6.67 -7.69 2.96
N ALA A 65 7.89 -7.44 3.41
CA ALA A 65 9.11 -7.91 2.73
C ALA A 65 9.19 -9.44 2.63
N ASP A 66 8.72 -10.13 3.66
CA ASP A 66 8.53 -11.58 3.73
C ASP A 66 7.54 -12.08 2.66
N ARG A 67 6.40 -11.41 2.51
CA ARG A 67 5.38 -11.73 1.50
C ARG A 67 5.90 -11.50 0.08
N LYS A 68 6.67 -10.43 -0.13
CA LYS A 68 7.33 -10.15 -1.42
C LYS A 68 8.37 -11.21 -1.76
N ALA A 69 9.18 -11.64 -0.79
CA ALA A 69 10.17 -12.69 -0.97
C ALA A 69 9.51 -14.04 -1.29
N ALA A 70 8.50 -14.45 -0.51
CA ALA A 70 7.74 -15.67 -0.74
C ALA A 70 7.00 -15.66 -2.09
N MET A 71 6.45 -14.51 -2.50
CA MET A 71 5.82 -14.37 -3.81
C MET A 71 6.84 -14.47 -4.95
N ARG A 72 8.02 -13.84 -4.80
CA ARG A 72 9.11 -13.94 -5.79
C ARG A 72 9.61 -15.38 -5.90
N GLU A 73 9.79 -16.07 -4.79
CA GLU A 73 10.17 -17.49 -4.76
C GLU A 73 9.13 -18.35 -5.47
N ARG A 74 7.83 -18.21 -5.13
CA ARG A 74 6.73 -18.92 -5.80
C ARG A 74 6.66 -18.63 -7.30
N LEU A 75 6.87 -17.38 -7.72
CA LEU A 75 6.88 -17.00 -9.14
C LEU A 75 8.09 -17.54 -9.88
N MET A 76 9.27 -17.55 -9.25
CA MET A 76 10.49 -18.14 -9.83
C MET A 76 10.36 -19.65 -9.93
N THR A 77 9.87 -20.32 -8.89
CA THR A 77 9.56 -21.75 -8.93
C THR A 77 8.53 -22.02 -10.02
N ARG A 78 7.44 -21.25 -10.14
CA ARG A 78 6.44 -21.45 -11.19
C ARG A 78 6.96 -21.14 -12.60
N ALA A 79 7.82 -20.14 -12.78
CA ALA A 79 8.45 -19.85 -14.07
C ALA A 79 9.43 -20.94 -14.49
N VAL A 80 10.17 -21.51 -13.53
CA VAL A 80 11.02 -22.67 -13.73
C VAL A 80 10.16 -23.91 -14.01
N SER A 81 9.10 -24.15 -13.23
CA SER A 81 8.14 -25.25 -13.44
C SER A 81 7.37 -25.14 -14.75
N VAL A 82 7.00 -23.94 -15.24
CA VAL A 82 6.36 -23.79 -16.56
C VAL A 82 7.34 -24.10 -17.70
N LYS A 83 8.63 -23.81 -17.49
CA LYS A 83 9.71 -24.18 -18.41
C LYS A 83 10.03 -25.68 -18.37
N LEU A 84 9.78 -26.34 -17.24
CA LEU A 84 9.96 -27.79 -17.04
C LEU A 84 8.69 -28.63 -17.35
N ASP A 85 7.48 -28.11 -17.16
CA ASP A 85 6.18 -28.74 -17.50
C ASP A 85 5.93 -28.76 -19.01
N SER A 86 6.65 -27.92 -19.76
CA SER A 86 6.74 -28.09 -21.22
C SER A 86 7.56 -29.33 -21.61
N ALA A 87 8.26 -29.97 -20.66
CA ALA A 87 9.19 -31.07 -20.90
C ALA A 87 8.88 -32.36 -20.12
N GLU A 88 8.03 -32.37 -19.09
CA GLU A 88 7.92 -33.56 -18.23
C GLU A 88 6.53 -33.75 -17.60
N SER A 89 5.56 -34.17 -18.40
CA SER A 89 4.39 -34.88 -17.89
C SER A 89 4.77 -36.32 -17.56
N THR A 90 5.08 -36.69 -16.31
CA THR A 90 4.65 -37.98 -15.72
C THR A 90 4.85 -38.08 -14.19
N SER A 91 3.73 -38.33 -13.47
CA SER A 91 3.57 -39.25 -12.31
C SER A 91 4.49 -39.13 -11.07
N THR A 92 3.94 -38.81 -9.87
CA THR A 92 3.49 -39.79 -8.82
C THR A 92 4.49 -39.83 -7.64
N THR A 93 4.23 -40.04 -6.34
CA THR A 93 3.07 -40.10 -5.42
C THR A 93 3.64 -40.50 -4.04
N ARG A 94 3.13 -39.90 -2.94
CA ARG A 94 3.03 -40.35 -1.51
C ARG A 94 4.29 -40.57 -0.62
N THR A 95 4.46 -39.93 0.56
CA THR A 95 3.86 -40.03 1.94
C THR A 95 4.62 -41.00 2.90
N PRO A 96 4.34 -41.08 4.24
CA PRO A 96 5.13 -40.50 5.35
C PRO A 96 5.60 -41.52 6.43
N THR A 97 6.36 -41.10 7.45
CA THR A 97 6.53 -41.80 8.77
C THR A 97 7.17 -40.78 9.76
N GLY A 98 6.87 -40.63 11.06
CA GLY A 98 6.04 -41.34 12.03
C GLY A 98 6.82 -41.60 13.33
N THR A 99 6.27 -41.12 14.48
CA THR A 99 6.46 -41.64 15.87
C THR A 99 7.80 -41.32 16.61
N THR A 100 7.94 -41.11 17.94
CA THR A 100 7.12 -41.32 19.16
C THR A 100 7.71 -40.55 20.37
N VAL A 101 6.88 -40.27 21.37
CA VAL A 101 7.15 -39.72 22.72
C VAL A 101 7.49 -40.83 23.72
N THR A 102 8.26 -40.59 24.80
CA THR A 102 8.07 -41.24 26.13
C THR A 102 8.76 -40.47 27.28
N THR A 103 8.05 -40.33 28.40
CA THR A 103 8.44 -39.80 29.72
C THR A 103 8.42 -40.93 30.77
N PRO A 104 9.18 -40.84 31.87
CA PRO A 104 8.80 -41.46 33.16
C PRO A 104 8.86 -40.43 34.32
N THR A 105 7.84 -40.26 35.18
CA THR A 105 7.26 -41.09 36.28
C THR A 105 8.07 -41.11 37.58
N PHE A 106 7.42 -40.66 38.66
CA PHE A 106 7.88 -40.41 40.03
C PHE A 106 7.41 -41.51 41.00
N SER A 107 8.09 -41.70 42.15
CA SER A 107 7.58 -42.41 43.36
C SER A 107 8.48 -42.05 44.56
N ALA A 108 7.99 -41.31 45.57
CA ALA A 108 7.43 -41.75 46.88
C ALA A 108 8.46 -42.50 47.79
N THR A 109 8.69 -42.12 49.06
CA THR A 109 7.77 -42.33 50.21
C THR A 109 8.32 -41.66 51.48
N LEU A 110 7.47 -41.02 52.30
CA LEU A 110 7.78 -40.50 53.65
C LEU A 110 7.28 -41.49 54.72
N LYS A 111 8.12 -41.79 55.71
CA LYS A 111 7.82 -42.68 56.84
C LYS A 111 7.77 -41.86 58.14
N LEU A 112 6.62 -41.87 58.81
CA LEU A 112 6.41 -41.30 60.14
C LEU A 112 6.43 -42.41 61.19
N GLU A 113 7.05 -42.16 62.34
CA GLU A 113 6.84 -42.93 63.57
C GLU A 113 6.76 -41.98 64.79
N PRO A 114 5.99 -42.32 65.85
CA PRO A 114 5.41 -41.35 66.77
C PRO A 114 6.15 -41.17 68.10
N ARG A 115 5.74 -40.07 68.74
CA ARG A 115 6.14 -39.44 70.00
C ARG A 115 5.65 -40.22 71.23
N GLU A 116 6.53 -40.45 72.21
CA GLU A 116 6.12 -40.74 73.59
C GLU A 116 6.38 -39.55 74.51
N SER A 117 5.38 -39.27 75.33
CA SER A 117 5.23 -38.13 76.23
C SER A 117 5.25 -38.67 77.65
N ARG A 118 6.09 -38.11 78.53
CA ARG A 118 6.01 -38.37 79.98
C ARG A 118 5.98 -37.05 80.74
N SER A 119 4.83 -36.79 81.33
CA SER A 119 4.55 -35.68 82.24
C SER A 119 4.58 -36.21 83.67
N THR A 120 5.30 -35.56 84.58
CA THR A 120 4.92 -35.47 86.00
C THR A 120 5.44 -34.19 86.63
N PRO A 121 4.72 -33.63 87.62
CA PRO A 121 4.79 -32.23 88.02
C PRO A 121 5.70 -32.02 89.23
N ILE A 122 5.95 -30.75 89.62
CA ILE A 122 5.80 -30.20 90.99
C ILE A 122 6.72 -28.99 91.27
N ILE A 123 6.08 -27.96 91.86
CA ILE A 123 6.54 -26.78 92.61
C ILE A 123 7.16 -25.59 91.84
N ARG A 124 6.44 -24.47 91.98
CA ARG A 124 6.67 -23.14 91.43
C ARG A 124 7.50 -22.32 92.42
N GLU A 125 8.78 -22.13 92.12
CA GLU A 125 9.54 -21.00 92.66
C GLU A 125 9.37 -19.80 91.73
N VAL A 126 8.81 -18.72 92.26
CA VAL A 126 8.73 -17.43 91.55
C VAL A 126 10.08 -16.74 91.70
N GLN A 127 11.00 -17.03 90.78
CA GLN A 127 12.13 -16.14 90.49
C GLN A 127 11.65 -15.08 89.51
N ILE A 128 11.75 -13.81 89.88
CA ILE A 128 11.48 -12.66 89.01
C ILE A 128 12.72 -12.47 88.12
N PRO A 129 12.70 -12.77 86.81
CA PRO A 129 13.82 -12.40 85.97
C PRO A 129 13.77 -10.89 85.69
N ALA A 130 14.92 -10.24 85.92
CA ALA A 130 15.21 -8.91 85.47
C ALA A 130 14.82 -8.73 84.00
N ARG A 131 14.27 -7.56 83.67
CA ARG A 131 13.96 -7.15 82.29
C ARG A 131 15.22 -7.30 81.43
N LEU A 132 15.23 -8.32 80.57
CA LEU A 132 16.24 -8.52 79.54
C LEU A 132 15.51 -8.73 78.21
N SER A 133 15.81 -7.82 77.30
CA SER A 133 15.37 -7.67 75.92
C SER A 133 15.27 -8.98 75.13
N LEU A 134 14.05 -9.49 74.99
CA LEU A 134 13.71 -10.59 74.08
C LEU A 134 13.56 -10.10 72.62
N VAL A 135 14.47 -9.25 72.12
CA VAL A 135 14.47 -8.77 70.72
C VAL A 135 15.76 -9.16 69.98
N GLN A 136 16.76 -9.77 70.62
CA GLN A 136 18.12 -9.79 70.06
C GLN A 136 18.76 -11.17 69.89
N ARG A 137 18.00 -12.20 69.48
CA ARG A 137 18.58 -13.51 69.10
C ARG A 137 17.98 -14.21 67.86
N ILE A 138 17.19 -13.50 67.04
CA ILE A 138 16.72 -13.97 65.71
C ILE A 138 17.27 -13.06 64.58
N SER A 139 18.30 -12.25 64.85
CA SER A 139 18.56 -11.02 64.10
C SER A 139 19.40 -11.08 62.79
N PRO A 140 19.94 -12.22 62.30
CA PRO A 140 20.46 -12.25 60.92
C PRO A 140 19.50 -12.89 59.91
N PHE A 141 18.75 -13.95 60.28
CA PHE A 141 17.94 -14.70 59.30
C PHE A 141 16.71 -13.94 58.81
N LEU A 142 16.04 -13.15 59.68
CA LEU A 142 14.93 -12.29 59.26
C LEU A 142 15.39 -11.12 58.38
N ALA A 143 16.58 -10.57 58.65
CA ALA A 143 17.16 -9.51 57.81
C ALA A 143 17.53 -10.03 56.41
N ILE A 144 18.07 -11.26 56.32
CA ILE A 144 18.35 -11.93 55.05
C ILE A 144 17.06 -12.20 54.27
N ALA A 145 16.03 -12.76 54.92
CA ALA A 145 14.74 -13.03 54.28
C ALA A 145 14.06 -11.76 53.76
N ALA A 146 14.11 -10.65 54.52
CA ALA A 146 13.58 -9.35 54.08
C ALA A 146 14.33 -8.80 52.86
N THR A 147 15.66 -8.99 52.80
CA THR A 147 16.48 -8.54 51.67
C THR A 147 16.19 -9.35 50.40
N VAL A 148 16.03 -10.67 50.55
CA VAL A 148 15.63 -11.55 49.44
C VAL A 148 14.22 -11.21 48.95
N ALA A 149 13.27 -11.01 49.86
CA ALA A 149 11.90 -10.63 49.50
C ALA A 149 11.85 -9.26 48.80
N PHE A 150 12.64 -8.29 49.28
CA PHE A 150 12.77 -6.98 48.65
C PHE A 150 13.42 -7.07 47.26
N GLY A 151 14.49 -7.87 47.11
CA GLY A 151 15.11 -8.12 45.81
C GLY A 151 14.15 -8.76 44.81
N LEU A 152 13.36 -9.74 45.25
CA LEU A 152 12.27 -10.33 44.45
C LEU A 152 11.19 -9.30 44.10
N ALA A 153 10.78 -8.45 45.04
CA ALA A 153 9.79 -7.41 44.79
C ALA A 153 10.30 -6.38 43.77
N VAL A 154 11.57 -5.95 43.88
CA VAL A 154 12.22 -5.05 42.93
C VAL A 154 12.36 -5.71 41.56
N PHE A 155 12.78 -6.98 41.50
CA PHE A 155 12.87 -7.74 40.25
C PHE A 155 11.50 -7.87 39.56
N ARG A 156 10.44 -8.18 40.31
CA ARG A 156 9.07 -8.24 39.78
C ARG A 156 8.58 -6.87 39.31
N LEU A 157 8.93 -5.80 40.02
CA LEU A 157 8.60 -4.44 39.60
C LEU A 157 9.33 -4.04 38.31
N GLN A 158 10.60 -4.42 38.16
CA GLN A 158 11.38 -4.20 36.93
C GLN A 158 10.78 -4.96 35.74
N ASP A 159 10.43 -6.23 35.93
CA ASP A 159 9.78 -7.06 34.91
C ASP A 159 8.44 -6.43 34.45
N ILE A 160 7.61 -5.98 35.39
CA ILE A 160 6.34 -5.28 35.08
C ILE A 160 6.60 -3.97 34.32
N MET A 161 7.60 -3.19 34.74
CA MET A 161 7.96 -1.93 34.06
C MET A 161 8.49 -2.19 32.65
N GLN A 162 9.26 -3.25 32.46
CA GLN A 162 9.80 -3.64 31.17
C GLN A 162 8.69 -4.11 30.22
N GLN A 163 7.79 -4.97 30.69
CA GLN A 163 6.60 -5.38 29.93
C GLN A 163 5.72 -4.19 29.54
N ARG A 164 5.57 -3.20 30.43
CA ARG A 164 4.82 -1.97 30.11
C ARG A 164 5.52 -1.15 29.03
N ASN A 165 6.83 -0.96 29.13
CA ASN A 165 7.59 -0.23 28.13
C ASN A 165 7.55 -0.95 26.77
N ASP A 166 7.71 -2.28 26.74
CA ASP A 166 7.63 -3.08 25.51
C ASP A 166 6.22 -2.99 24.88
N ALA A 167 5.16 -3.01 25.69
CA ALA A 167 3.79 -2.84 25.23
C ALA A 167 3.52 -1.41 24.71
N GLU A 168 4.05 -0.39 25.39
CA GLU A 168 3.99 1.01 24.94
C GLU A 168 4.72 1.20 23.61
N ASP A 169 5.88 0.59 23.44
CA ASP A 169 6.65 0.65 22.20
C ASP A 169 5.95 -0.12 21.07
N ALA A 170 5.40 -1.31 21.34
CA ALA A 170 4.59 -2.05 20.37
C ALA A 170 3.35 -1.26 19.92
N LEU A 171 2.68 -0.56 20.86
CA LEU A 171 1.54 0.30 20.54
C LEU A 171 1.95 1.52 19.71
N ARG A 172 3.10 2.14 20.00
CA ARG A 172 3.66 3.22 19.20
C ARG A 172 3.98 2.77 17.77
N VAL A 173 4.57 1.59 17.61
CA VAL A 173 4.85 1.03 16.28
C VAL A 173 3.54 0.77 15.52
N ALA A 174 2.57 0.12 16.15
CA ALA A 174 1.28 -0.18 15.54
C ALA A 174 0.50 1.08 15.15
N THR A 175 0.51 2.12 15.99
CA THR A 175 -0.17 3.39 15.68
C THR A 175 0.50 4.13 14.53
N VAL A 176 1.83 4.17 14.47
CA VAL A 176 2.57 4.74 13.34
C VAL A 176 2.26 3.99 12.04
N GLU A 177 2.21 2.66 12.09
CA GLU A 177 1.88 1.82 10.93
C GLU A 177 0.43 2.03 10.46
N ALA A 178 -0.53 2.09 11.39
CA ALA A 178 -1.92 2.38 11.09
C ALA A 178 -2.09 3.78 10.45
N THR A 179 -1.36 4.77 10.95
CA THR A 179 -1.40 6.15 10.42
C THR A 179 -0.81 6.20 9.01
N ARG A 180 0.31 5.50 8.77
CA ARG A 180 0.91 5.38 7.43
C ARG A 180 -0.02 4.71 6.43
N THR A 181 -0.63 3.60 6.83
CA THR A 181 -1.59 2.85 5.99
C THR A 181 -2.81 3.71 5.65
N SER A 182 -3.38 4.40 6.64
CA SER A 182 -4.51 5.30 6.45
C SER A 182 -4.16 6.48 5.52
N ALA A 183 -2.98 7.07 5.67
CA ALA A 183 -2.52 8.13 4.77
C ALA A 183 -2.38 7.64 3.32
N GLN A 184 -1.89 6.41 3.13
CA GLN A 184 -1.77 5.80 1.81
C GLN A 184 -3.13 5.47 1.18
N LEU A 185 -4.09 5.00 1.98
CA LEU A 185 -5.47 4.81 1.54
C LEU A 185 -6.10 6.15 1.15
N ALA A 186 -5.93 7.21 1.95
CA ALA A 186 -6.44 8.53 1.63
C ALA A 186 -5.85 9.08 0.31
N ILE A 187 -4.56 8.87 0.06
CA ILE A 187 -3.93 9.22 -1.22
C ILE A 187 -4.57 8.42 -2.37
N SER A 188 -4.73 7.11 -2.18
CA SER A 188 -5.33 6.21 -3.19
C SER A 188 -6.78 6.59 -3.49
N ASP A 189 -7.60 6.79 -2.46
CA ASP A 189 -8.99 7.22 -2.57
C ASP A 189 -9.10 8.60 -3.23
N SER A 190 -8.19 9.52 -2.91
CA SER A 190 -8.17 10.84 -3.52
C SER A 190 -7.87 10.79 -5.02
N LEU A 191 -6.99 9.87 -5.45
CA LEU A 191 -6.66 9.64 -6.85
C LEU A 191 -7.83 8.96 -7.56
N ILE A 192 -8.44 7.95 -6.95
CA ILE A 192 -9.65 7.29 -7.50
C ILE A 192 -10.78 8.31 -7.65
N ALA A 193 -11.02 9.17 -6.65
CA ALA A 193 -12.03 10.22 -6.69
C ALA A 193 -11.73 11.30 -7.73
N ALA A 194 -10.45 11.68 -7.91
CA ALA A 194 -10.01 12.63 -8.95
C ALA A 194 -10.31 12.14 -10.37
N MET A 195 -10.53 10.84 -10.53
CA MET A 195 -10.60 10.17 -11.82
C MET A 195 -11.95 9.54 -12.13
N SER A 196 -12.70 9.18 -11.09
CA SER A 196 -13.96 8.42 -11.18
C SER A 196 -15.14 9.16 -10.55
N GLY A 197 -14.91 10.35 -9.99
CA GLY A 197 -15.99 11.16 -9.42
C GLY A 197 -16.99 11.58 -10.50
N ALA A 198 -18.28 11.67 -10.14
CA ALA A 198 -19.36 12.11 -11.05
C ALA A 198 -19.14 13.50 -11.69
N ASN A 199 -18.17 14.27 -11.18
CA ASN A 199 -17.81 15.60 -11.66
C ASN A 199 -16.53 15.63 -12.51
N VAL A 200 -15.95 14.48 -12.84
CA VAL A 200 -14.72 14.36 -13.63
C VAL A 200 -15.04 14.47 -15.12
N ARG A 201 -14.48 15.49 -15.77
CA ARG A 201 -14.51 15.62 -17.24
C ARG A 201 -13.20 15.08 -17.81
N VAL A 202 -13.30 14.23 -18.83
CA VAL A 202 -12.16 13.77 -19.63
C VAL A 202 -11.98 14.74 -20.79
N VAL A 203 -10.79 15.32 -20.91
CA VAL A 203 -10.40 16.09 -22.10
C VAL A 203 -9.45 15.22 -22.91
N ASP A 204 -9.93 14.75 -24.05
CA ASP A 204 -9.10 14.04 -25.01
C ASP A 204 -8.16 15.03 -25.68
N MET A 205 -6.87 14.72 -25.63
CA MET A 205 -5.84 15.57 -26.19
C MET A 205 -5.39 15.00 -27.53
N VAL A 206 -5.57 15.78 -28.60
CA VAL A 206 -5.19 15.38 -29.96
C VAL A 206 -3.79 15.90 -30.23
N SER A 207 -2.88 15.00 -30.64
CA SER A 207 -1.51 15.38 -30.95
C SER A 207 -1.42 16.05 -32.33
N THR A 208 -0.60 17.09 -32.43
CA THR A 208 -0.56 18.00 -33.59
C THR A 208 0.32 17.48 -34.74
N LYS A 209 1.18 16.47 -34.51
CA LYS A 209 1.89 15.69 -35.55
C LYS A 209 2.72 14.55 -34.92
N LYS A 210 2.67 13.36 -35.54
CA LYS A 210 3.57 12.19 -35.37
C LYS A 210 3.62 11.50 -34.00
N LEU A 211 2.95 12.00 -32.96
CA LEU A 211 2.70 11.28 -31.72
C LEU A 211 1.25 10.78 -31.72
N ALA A 212 1.02 9.54 -31.29
CA ALA A 212 -0.33 9.07 -30.96
C ALA A 212 -0.92 9.93 -29.83
N PRO A 213 -2.25 9.97 -29.62
CA PRO A 213 -2.84 10.66 -28.47
C PRO A 213 -2.36 9.99 -27.17
N GLY A 214 -1.27 10.53 -26.62
CA GLY A 214 -0.55 9.97 -25.49
C GLY A 214 -0.87 10.68 -24.17
N ALA A 215 -1.95 11.45 -24.09
CA ALA A 215 -2.32 12.16 -22.88
C ALA A 215 -3.84 12.23 -22.71
N LYS A 216 -4.33 11.88 -21.53
CA LYS A 216 -5.70 12.16 -21.08
C LYS A 216 -5.66 13.05 -19.85
N MET A 217 -6.52 14.06 -19.83
CA MET A 217 -6.69 14.94 -18.68
C MET A 217 -8.04 14.66 -18.01
N PHE A 218 -8.02 14.61 -16.69
CA PHE A 218 -9.17 14.47 -15.81
C PHE A 218 -9.29 15.73 -14.97
N TRP A 219 -10.48 16.32 -14.94
CA TRP A 219 -10.73 17.52 -14.15
C TRP A 219 -11.86 17.32 -13.12
N ASP A 220 -11.50 17.38 -11.84
CA ASP A 220 -12.41 17.49 -10.71
C ASP A 220 -12.77 18.96 -10.46
N ARG A 221 -13.94 19.37 -10.93
CA ARG A 221 -14.42 20.76 -10.87
C ARG A 221 -14.77 21.24 -9.47
N VAL A 222 -15.07 20.33 -8.54
CA VAL A 222 -15.42 20.70 -7.17
C VAL A 222 -14.15 20.97 -6.37
N ALA A 223 -13.17 20.08 -6.50
CA ALA A 223 -11.87 20.24 -5.84
C ALA A 223 -10.90 21.17 -6.61
N ASN A 224 -11.27 21.64 -7.81
CA ASN A 224 -10.38 22.38 -8.73
C ASN A 224 -9.06 21.64 -9.00
N ARG A 225 -9.14 20.31 -9.08
CA ARG A 225 -7.98 19.42 -9.19
C ARG A 225 -7.93 18.81 -10.58
N TRP A 226 -6.77 18.95 -11.20
CA TRP A 226 -6.45 18.48 -12.53
C TRP A 226 -5.50 17.31 -12.43
N THR A 227 -5.79 16.21 -13.11
CA THR A 227 -4.91 15.04 -13.18
C THR A 227 -4.69 14.72 -14.65
N MET A 228 -3.47 14.87 -15.12
CA MET A 228 -3.07 14.44 -16.46
C MET A 228 -2.33 13.12 -16.37
N VAL A 229 -2.65 12.22 -17.30
CA VAL A 229 -1.99 10.93 -17.46
C VAL A 229 -1.43 10.87 -18.86
N THR A 230 -0.14 10.61 -18.98
CA THR A 230 0.50 10.41 -20.28
C THR A 230 0.94 8.97 -20.48
N HIS A 231 0.95 8.52 -21.74
CA HIS A 231 1.54 7.27 -22.22
C HIS A 231 2.11 7.51 -23.63
N ASP A 232 3.17 6.79 -23.99
CA ASP A 232 3.82 6.92 -25.32
C ASP A 232 4.28 8.35 -25.68
N LEU A 233 4.46 9.21 -24.68
CA LEU A 233 5.05 10.54 -24.83
C LEU A 233 6.57 10.40 -24.64
N PRO A 234 7.41 10.59 -25.68
CA PRO A 234 8.86 10.45 -25.57
C PRO A 234 9.45 11.27 -24.42
N SER A 235 10.67 10.97 -23.99
CA SER A 235 11.37 11.83 -23.04
C SER A 235 11.74 13.15 -23.72
N ALA A 236 11.61 14.28 -23.00
CA ALA A 236 11.94 15.61 -23.52
C ALA A 236 13.43 15.78 -23.89
N GLY A 237 14.29 14.87 -23.44
CA GLY A 237 15.74 14.91 -23.66
C GLY A 237 16.48 15.76 -22.62
N GLU A 238 17.82 15.71 -22.66
CA GLU A 238 18.65 16.43 -21.69
C GLU A 238 18.46 17.96 -21.81
N GLY A 239 18.37 18.63 -20.65
CA GLY A 239 18.21 20.08 -20.57
C GLY A 239 16.79 20.59 -20.88
N ARG A 240 15.83 19.70 -21.15
CA ARG A 240 14.43 20.02 -21.46
C ARG A 240 13.47 19.38 -20.46
N THR A 241 12.25 19.91 -20.40
CA THR A 241 11.14 19.35 -19.63
C THR A 241 9.83 19.59 -20.36
N TYR A 242 8.81 18.79 -20.09
CA TYR A 242 7.46 19.12 -20.56
C TYR A 242 6.80 20.12 -19.61
N GLN A 243 6.02 21.03 -20.17
CA GLN A 243 5.19 21.95 -19.39
C GLN A 243 3.74 21.85 -19.83
N LEU A 244 2.86 21.75 -18.83
CA LEU A 244 1.42 21.71 -19.02
C LEU A 244 0.85 23.13 -18.92
N TRP A 245 -0.04 23.44 -19.85
CA TRP A 245 -0.69 24.75 -19.95
C TRP A 245 -2.20 24.61 -19.97
N LEU A 246 -2.87 25.40 -19.13
CA LEU A 246 -4.31 25.64 -19.23
C LEU A 246 -4.51 26.90 -20.07
N VAL A 247 -5.25 26.77 -21.17
CA VAL A 247 -5.56 27.89 -22.06
C VAL A 247 -6.98 28.35 -21.78
N THR A 248 -7.12 29.61 -21.38
CA THR A 248 -8.44 30.17 -21.07
C THR A 248 -9.21 30.58 -22.32
N ALA A 249 -10.52 30.82 -22.20
CA ALA A 249 -11.36 31.41 -23.24
C ALA A 249 -10.85 32.79 -23.72
N ARG A 250 -10.02 33.46 -22.92
CA ARG A 250 -9.35 34.73 -23.27
C ARG A 250 -7.97 34.53 -23.90
N ALA A 251 -7.63 33.29 -24.27
CA ALA A 251 -6.33 32.88 -24.81
C ALA A 251 -5.13 33.11 -23.86
N GLU A 252 -5.39 33.28 -22.56
CA GLU A 252 -4.33 33.31 -21.55
C GLU A 252 -3.80 31.90 -21.30
N LYS A 253 -2.48 31.76 -21.21
CA LYS A 253 -1.79 30.49 -20.94
C LYS A 253 -1.30 30.48 -19.51
N ILE A 254 -1.90 29.61 -18.71
CA ILE A 254 -1.57 29.43 -17.30
C ILE A 254 -0.69 28.19 -17.18
N SER A 255 0.49 28.34 -16.57
CA SER A 255 1.37 27.21 -16.26
C SER A 255 0.71 26.33 -15.19
N ALA A 256 0.47 25.06 -15.53
CA ALA A 256 -0.07 24.05 -14.62
C ALA A 256 1.01 23.06 -14.13
N GLY A 257 2.29 23.40 -14.34
CA GLY A 257 3.44 22.65 -13.84
C GLY A 257 4.30 22.03 -14.93
N THR A 258 5.49 21.62 -14.54
CA THR A 258 6.46 20.91 -15.38
C THR A 258 6.53 19.45 -14.98
N PHE A 259 6.86 18.58 -15.95
CA PHE A 259 6.96 17.14 -15.72
C PHE A 259 7.92 16.49 -16.71
N ASN A 260 8.36 15.28 -16.37
CA ASN A 260 9.14 14.42 -17.24
C ASN A 260 8.48 13.03 -17.29
N THR A 261 8.71 12.32 -18.39
CA THR A 261 8.19 10.98 -18.59
C THR A 261 9.21 9.91 -18.20
N ASP A 262 8.72 8.73 -17.81
CA ASP A 262 9.56 7.55 -17.60
C ASP A 262 10.09 6.98 -18.94
N ALA A 263 10.90 5.92 -18.86
CA ALA A 263 11.47 5.26 -20.05
C ALA A 263 10.43 4.68 -21.03
N ARG A 264 9.15 4.58 -20.63
CA ARG A 264 8.02 4.14 -21.46
C ARG A 264 7.11 5.29 -21.86
N GLY A 265 7.52 6.53 -21.61
CA GLY A 265 6.78 7.72 -21.97
C GLY A 265 5.57 8.02 -21.08
N ARG A 266 5.58 7.54 -19.83
CA ARG A 266 4.46 7.69 -18.89
C ARG A 266 4.75 8.74 -17.83
N ALA A 267 3.73 9.51 -17.48
CA ALA A 267 3.75 10.45 -16.37
C ALA A 267 2.33 10.63 -15.81
N VAL A 268 2.24 10.93 -14.51
CA VAL A 268 1.00 11.43 -13.89
C VAL A 268 1.31 12.79 -13.28
N VAL A 269 0.56 13.80 -13.68
CA VAL A 269 0.74 15.19 -13.25
C VAL A 269 -0.53 15.64 -12.56
N GLN A 270 -0.39 16.16 -11.34
CA GLN A 270 -1.50 16.72 -10.59
C GLN A 270 -1.27 18.19 -10.31
N ALA A 271 -2.30 19.01 -10.52
CA ALA A 271 -2.27 20.43 -10.24
C ALA A 271 -3.60 20.87 -9.64
N THR A 272 -3.57 21.87 -8.77
CA THR A 272 -4.78 22.51 -8.24
C THR A 272 -4.84 23.92 -8.77
N TYR A 273 -5.87 24.23 -9.54
CA TYR A 273 -6.04 25.55 -10.12
C TYR A 273 -7.53 25.91 -10.20
N VAL A 274 -7.88 27.06 -9.61
CA VAL A 274 -9.26 27.56 -9.58
C VAL A 274 -9.57 28.21 -10.93
N LEU A 275 -10.35 27.53 -11.76
CA LEU A 275 -10.80 28.01 -13.06
C LEU A 275 -12.27 27.62 -13.23
N ALA A 276 -13.12 28.53 -13.69
CA ALA A 276 -14.51 28.15 -13.97
C ALA A 276 -14.58 27.24 -15.20
N ALA A 277 -15.51 26.28 -15.22
CA ALA A 277 -15.69 25.33 -16.34
C ALA A 277 -15.76 26.00 -17.72
N ARG A 278 -16.51 27.10 -17.79
CA ARG A 278 -16.68 27.90 -19.01
C ARG A 278 -15.42 28.65 -19.46
N ASP A 279 -14.44 28.81 -18.58
CA ASP A 279 -13.26 29.61 -18.85
C ASP A 279 -12.10 28.77 -19.39
N LEU A 280 -12.17 27.43 -19.34
CA LEU A 280 -11.19 26.57 -20.02
C LEU A 280 -11.54 26.44 -21.50
N ALA A 281 -10.64 26.87 -22.37
CA ALA A 281 -10.77 26.68 -23.82
C ALA A 281 -9.99 25.45 -24.30
N ALA A 282 -8.76 25.30 -23.84
CA ALA A 282 -7.91 24.20 -24.27
C ALA A 282 -6.84 23.85 -23.23
N ILE A 283 -6.23 22.70 -23.44
CA ILE A 283 -5.07 22.24 -22.67
C ILE A 283 -3.94 22.00 -23.66
N ALA A 284 -2.73 22.42 -23.34
CA ALA A 284 -1.56 22.25 -24.19
C ALA A 284 -0.36 21.68 -23.43
N ILE A 285 0.45 20.88 -24.11
CA ILE A 285 1.76 20.43 -23.64
C ILE A 285 2.83 20.97 -24.58
N THR A 286 3.87 21.59 -24.04
CA THR A 286 5.05 22.05 -24.79
C THR A 286 6.35 21.50 -24.22
N GLU A 287 7.38 21.43 -25.06
CA GLU A 287 8.77 21.20 -24.61
C GLU A 287 9.46 22.52 -24.26
N GLU A 288 9.86 22.65 -23.01
CA GLU A 288 10.44 23.87 -22.45
C GLU A 288 11.86 23.61 -21.93
N PRO A 289 12.68 24.64 -21.73
CA PRO A 289 13.94 24.50 -21.02
C PRO A 289 13.73 23.95 -19.60
N THR A 290 14.77 23.35 -19.02
CA THR A 290 14.73 22.90 -17.61
C THR A 290 14.30 24.05 -16.69
N GLY A 291 13.31 23.78 -15.82
CA GLY A 291 12.68 24.80 -14.97
C GLY A 291 11.39 25.40 -15.55
N GLY A 292 11.08 25.11 -16.82
CA GLY A 292 9.92 25.64 -17.52
C GLY A 292 10.10 27.08 -17.98
N SER A 293 9.02 27.63 -18.52
CA SER A 293 8.94 28.97 -19.07
C SER A 293 7.76 29.75 -18.48
N PRO A 294 7.83 31.09 -18.42
CA PRO A 294 6.71 31.94 -18.01
C PRO A 294 5.61 32.01 -19.08
N GLN A 295 5.95 31.74 -20.33
CA GLN A 295 5.05 31.60 -21.47
C GLN A 295 5.54 30.41 -22.33
N PRO A 296 4.66 29.73 -23.08
CA PRO A 296 5.08 28.61 -23.92
C PRO A 296 6.07 29.07 -24.98
N THR A 297 7.29 28.53 -24.96
CA THR A 297 8.34 28.80 -25.95
C THR A 297 8.54 27.63 -26.91
N GLY A 298 8.13 26.44 -26.49
CA GLY A 298 8.26 25.20 -27.25
C GLY A 298 7.18 24.98 -28.30
N THR A 299 7.37 23.91 -29.08
CA THR A 299 6.34 23.40 -29.99
C THR A 299 5.18 22.81 -29.16
N ILE A 300 3.94 23.10 -29.56
CA ILE A 300 2.75 22.47 -28.97
C ILE A 300 2.66 21.03 -29.49
N LEU A 301 2.88 20.07 -28.59
CA LEU A 301 2.91 18.64 -28.91
C LEU A 301 1.53 17.99 -28.84
N VAL A 302 0.72 18.44 -27.89
CA VAL A 302 -0.62 17.91 -27.66
C VAL A 302 -1.54 19.06 -27.30
N ALA A 303 -2.70 19.13 -27.95
CA ALA A 303 -3.74 20.11 -27.65
C ALA A 303 -5.11 19.42 -27.58
N GLY A 304 -5.82 19.60 -26.49
CA GLY A 304 -7.21 19.14 -26.33
C GLY A 304 -8.14 20.33 -26.15
N ALA A 305 -9.22 20.40 -26.91
CA ALA A 305 -10.28 21.38 -26.68
C ALA A 305 -11.14 20.90 -25.51
N ALA A 306 -11.43 21.79 -24.56
CA ALA A 306 -12.37 21.47 -23.49
C ALA A 306 -13.78 21.36 -24.09
N THR A 307 -14.29 20.14 -24.23
CA THR A 307 -15.68 19.93 -24.66
C THR A 307 -16.59 20.25 -23.46
N GLN A 308 -17.62 21.09 -23.67
CA GLN A 308 -18.51 21.58 -22.60
C GLN A 308 -19.32 20.45 -21.93
#